data_AF-K2DMF2-F1
#
_entry.id   AF-K2DMF2-F1
#
_cell.length_a   1.000
_cell.length_b   1.000
_cell.length_c   1.000
_cell.angle_alpha   90.00
_cell.angle_beta   90.00
_cell.angle_gamma   90.00
#
_symmetry.space_group_name_H-M   'P 1'
#
loop_
_entity.id
_entity.type
_entity.pdbx_description
1 polymer ?
#
loop_
_entity_poly.entity_id
_entity_poly.type
_entity_poly.pdbx_seq_one_letter_code
_entity_poly.pdbx_strand_id
1 'polypeptide(L)'
;YIFMSKRPRNPPMSYDQFKKIFLGPGNTTLIIGSLADMHRGEMAFPRWKHVSKLYLSMDPKYISPIEHYALWTFAKKYKKEEVVLRTFPDCKKIAEYTVRGKYPN
;
A
#
# COMPACT_ATOMS: atom_id res chain seq x y z
N TYR A 1 -27.81 -10.30 -11.99
CA TYR A 1 -27.01 -10.24 -10.75
C TYR A 1 -26.44 -8.85 -10.57
N ILE A 2 -27.12 -8.00 -9.79
CA ILE A 2 -26.61 -6.68 -9.41
C ILE A 2 -25.60 -6.94 -8.30
N PHE A 3 -24.31 -6.94 -8.63
CA PHE A 3 -23.26 -6.86 -7.62
C PHE A 3 -23.41 -5.49 -6.95
N MET A 4 -24.13 -5.45 -5.82
CA MET A 4 -24.01 -4.40 -4.82
C MET A 4 -22.53 -4.33 -4.45
N SER A 5 -21.81 -3.45 -5.14
CA SER A 5 -20.49 -3.01 -4.75
C SER A 5 -20.69 -2.46 -3.34
N LYS A 6 -20.26 -3.23 -2.33
CA LYS A 6 -20.17 -2.77 -0.94
C LYS A 6 -19.49 -1.41 -1.00
N ARG A 7 -20.26 -0.33 -0.95
CA ARG A 7 -19.69 1.02 -0.85
C ARG A 7 -18.87 0.96 0.43
N PRO A 8 -17.59 1.37 0.40
CA PRO A 8 -16.87 1.50 1.65
C PRO A 8 -17.74 2.37 2.56
N ARG A 9 -17.99 1.91 3.79
CA ARG A 9 -18.80 2.64 4.78
C ARG A 9 -18.24 4.05 5.00
N ASN A 10 -16.95 4.22 4.71
CA ASN A 10 -16.19 5.44 4.87
C ASN A 10 -15.84 6.10 3.52
N PRO A 11 -15.80 7.43 3.46
CA PRO A 11 -15.36 8.17 2.29
C PRO A 11 -13.92 7.77 1.90
N PRO A 12 -13.53 7.92 0.61
CA PRO A 12 -12.17 7.63 0.18
C PRO A 12 -11.15 8.44 0.99
N MET A 13 -10.10 7.78 1.46
CA MET A 13 -9.04 8.40 2.27
C MET A 13 -8.43 9.63 1.57
N SER A 14 -8.25 10.71 2.32
CA SER A 14 -7.59 11.93 1.84
C SER A 14 -6.09 11.69 1.59
N TYR A 15 -5.45 12.55 0.81
CA TYR A 15 -4.02 12.43 0.54
C TYR A 15 -3.17 12.62 1.82
N ASP A 16 -3.54 13.59 2.66
CA ASP A 16 -2.79 13.89 3.89
C ASP A 16 -2.90 12.75 4.91
N GLN A 17 -4.09 12.15 5.04
CA GLN A 17 -4.29 10.98 5.88
C GLN A 17 -3.49 9.79 5.36
N PHE A 18 -3.50 9.57 4.04
CA PHE A 18 -2.69 8.53 3.41
C PHE A 18 -1.20 8.73 3.69
N LYS A 19 -0.67 9.93 3.43
CA LYS A 19 0.73 10.26 3.70
C LYS A 19 1.09 10.04 5.17
N LYS A 20 0.24 10.45 6.11
CA LYS A 20 0.49 10.29 7.55
C LYS A 20 0.61 8.83 7.99
N ILE A 21 -0.17 7.94 7.37
CA ILE A 21 -0.20 6.50 7.71
C ILE A 21 0.94 5.75 7.02
N PHE A 22 1.16 6.04 5.73
CA PHE A 22 1.96 5.21 4.83
C PHE A 22 3.34 5.78 4.49
N LEU A 23 3.72 6.93 5.06
CA LEU A 23 5.05 7.51 4.94
C LEU A 23 5.66 7.76 6.31
N GLY A 24 6.84 7.19 6.58
CA GLY A 24 7.68 7.58 7.72
C GLY A 24 8.36 6.42 8.47
N PRO A 25 9.49 6.68 9.15
CA PRO A 25 10.44 5.65 9.60
C PRO A 25 10.02 4.79 10.81
N GLY A 26 8.78 4.89 11.30
CA GLY A 26 8.32 4.17 12.49
C GLY A 26 6.94 3.50 12.37
N ASN A 27 6.34 3.49 11.17
CA ASN A 27 4.92 3.21 11.01
C ASN A 27 4.58 1.75 10.68
N THR A 28 5.48 0.77 10.89
CA THR A 28 5.22 -0.63 10.52
C THR A 28 3.90 -1.16 11.09
N THR A 29 3.67 -1.00 12.40
CA THR A 29 2.42 -1.42 13.06
C THR A 29 1.21 -0.66 12.53
N LEU A 30 1.36 0.64 12.28
CA LEU A 30 0.28 1.50 11.76
C LEU A 30 -0.09 1.13 10.32
N ILE A 31 0.89 0.83 9.47
CA ILE A 31 0.70 0.38 8.09
C ILE A 31 0.01 -0.99 8.08
N ILE A 32 0.50 -1.95 8.86
CA ILE A 32 -0.10 -3.29 8.95
C ILE A 32 -1.55 -3.21 9.45
N GLY A 33 -1.79 -2.48 10.54
CA GLY A 33 -3.12 -2.29 11.09
C GLY A 33 -4.07 -1.62 10.09
N SER A 34 -3.61 -0.55 9.44
CA SER A 34 -4.43 0.16 8.45
C SER A 34 -4.74 -0.70 7.23
N LEU A 35 -3.79 -1.51 6.75
CA LEU A 35 -4.04 -2.46 5.66
C LEU A 35 -5.05 -3.55 6.08
N ALA A 36 -4.96 -4.06 7.30
CA ALA A 36 -5.92 -5.02 7.83
C ALA A 36 -7.34 -4.42 7.90
N ASP A 37 -7.49 -3.20 8.42
CA ASP A 37 -8.76 -2.47 8.48
C ASP A 37 -9.33 -2.24 7.06
N MET A 38 -8.48 -1.96 6.08
CA MET A 38 -8.89 -1.82 4.68
C MET A 38 -9.40 -3.13 4.09
N HIS A 39 -8.74 -4.25 4.39
CA HIS A 39 -9.18 -5.58 3.96
C HIS A 39 -10.48 -6.02 4.64
N ARG A 40 -10.69 -5.63 5.91
CA ARG A 40 -11.95 -5.80 6.64
C ARG A 40 -13.08 -4.89 6.14
N GLY A 41 -12.74 -3.83 5.40
CA GLY A 41 -13.70 -2.83 4.92
C GLY A 41 -14.07 -1.78 5.97
N GLU A 42 -13.34 -1.73 7.08
CA GLU A 42 -13.44 -0.71 8.14
C GLU A 42 -12.77 0.60 7.71
N MET A 43 -11.76 0.52 6.85
CA MET A 43 -11.09 1.68 6.27
C MET A 43 -11.18 1.67 4.74
N ALA A 44 -11.31 2.84 4.12
CA ALA A 44 -11.30 2.94 2.66
C ALA A 44 -9.87 2.87 2.13
N PHE A 45 -9.66 2.13 1.03
CA PHE A 45 -8.41 2.16 0.29
C PHE A 45 -8.14 3.58 -0.26
N PRO A 46 -6.88 4.06 -0.26
CA PRO A 46 -6.51 5.32 -0.86
C PRO A 46 -6.66 5.26 -2.38
N ARG A 47 -7.05 6.37 -3.01
CA ARG A 47 -7.14 6.43 -4.48
C ARG A 47 -5.77 6.17 -5.11
N TRP A 48 -5.73 5.49 -6.26
CA TRP A 48 -4.47 5.24 -6.99
C TRP A 48 -3.64 6.51 -7.22
N LYS A 49 -4.28 7.64 -7.56
CA LYS A 49 -3.60 8.93 -7.74
C LYS A 49 -2.80 9.40 -6.51
N HIS A 50 -3.22 9.01 -5.30
CA HIS A 50 -2.52 9.33 -4.05
C HIS A 50 -1.33 8.38 -3.86
N VAL A 51 -1.54 7.09 -4.13
CA VAL A 51 -0.49 6.06 -4.10
C VAL A 51 0.64 6.42 -5.07
N SER A 52 0.29 6.77 -6.31
CA SER A 52 1.28 7.18 -7.31
C SER A 52 2.02 8.45 -6.92
N LYS A 53 1.31 9.45 -6.38
CA LYS A 53 1.90 10.70 -5.92
C LYS A 53 2.83 10.54 -4.72
N LEU A 54 2.61 9.52 -3.88
CA LEU A 54 3.48 9.28 -2.72
C LEU A 54 4.68 8.42 -3.10
N TYR A 55 4.42 7.23 -3.64
CA TYR A 55 5.48 6.22 -3.84
C TYR A 55 6.20 6.36 -5.17
N LEU A 56 5.49 6.59 -6.28
CA LEU A 56 6.15 6.63 -7.60
C LEU A 56 6.95 7.93 -7.81
N SER A 57 6.79 8.94 -6.97
CA SER A 57 7.62 10.15 -6.99
C SER A 57 8.80 10.10 -6.03
N MET A 58 8.91 9.06 -5.21
CA MET A 58 10.00 8.90 -4.24
C MET A 58 11.15 8.10 -4.86
N ASP A 59 12.38 8.43 -4.46
CA ASP A 59 13.54 7.59 -4.79
C ASP A 59 13.39 6.24 -4.04
N PRO A 60 13.51 5.09 -4.74
CA PRO A 60 13.45 3.76 -4.17
C PRO A 60 14.29 3.53 -2.92
N LYS A 61 15.40 4.23 -2.77
CA LYS A 61 16.31 4.09 -1.62
C LYS A 61 15.69 4.52 -0.30
N TYR A 62 14.64 5.35 -0.33
CA TYR A 62 13.96 5.85 0.87
C TYR A 62 12.67 5.12 1.19
N ILE A 63 12.31 4.08 0.43
CA ILE A 63 11.13 3.26 0.70
C ILE A 63 11.53 2.08 1.58
N SER A 64 10.96 2.02 2.78
CA SER A 64 11.18 0.92 3.71
C SER A 64 10.55 -0.40 3.22
N PRO A 65 10.99 -1.57 3.71
CA PRO A 65 10.39 -2.85 3.33
C PRO A 65 8.89 -2.95 3.57
N ILE A 66 8.38 -2.34 4.66
CA ILE A 66 6.94 -2.34 4.95
C ILE A 66 6.15 -1.44 3.99
N GLU A 67 6.75 -0.35 3.52
CA GLU A 67 6.15 0.51 2.50
C GLU A 67 6.11 -0.20 1.14
N HIS A 68 7.10 -1.04 0.81
CA HIS A 68 7.03 -1.92 -0.36
C HIS A 68 5.87 -2.92 -0.26
N TYR A 69 5.62 -3.47 0.94
CA TYR A 69 4.45 -4.32 1.18
C TYR A 69 3.12 -3.59 0.99
N ALA A 70 3.00 -2.38 1.53
CA ALA A 70 1.82 -1.54 1.32
C ALA A 70 1.61 -1.20 -0.16
N LEU A 71 2.67 -0.76 -0.86
CA LEU A 71 2.64 -0.44 -2.28
C LEU A 71 2.21 -1.64 -3.12
N TRP A 72 2.76 -2.82 -2.85
CA TRP A 72 2.39 -4.06 -3.55
C TRP A 72 0.92 -4.44 -3.33
N THR A 73 0.42 -4.23 -2.11
CA THR A 73 -0.99 -4.46 -1.77
C THR A 73 -1.92 -3.53 -2.55
N PHE A 74 -1.57 -2.25 -2.65
CA PHE A 74 -2.32 -1.29 -3.48
C PHE A 74 -2.21 -1.62 -4.97
N ALA A 75 -1.05 -2.02 -5.45
CA ALA A 75 -0.84 -2.42 -6.85
C ALA A 75 -1.79 -3.57 -7.23
N LYS A 76 -1.88 -4.61 -6.39
CA LYS A 76 -2.83 -5.72 -6.58
C LYS A 76 -4.28 -5.27 -6.55
N LYS A 77 -4.64 -4.41 -5.60
CA LYS A 77 -6.01 -3.88 -5.48
C LYS A 77 -6.45 -3.13 -6.74
N TYR A 78 -5.54 -2.37 -7.36
CA TYR A 78 -5.83 -1.52 -8.52
C TYR A 78 -5.41 -2.12 -9.87
N LYS A 79 -4.85 -3.34 -9.90
CA LYS A 79 -4.30 -3.99 -11.10
C LYS A 79 -3.20 -3.15 -11.78
N LYS A 80 -2.25 -2.66 -10.98
CA LYS A 80 -1.14 -1.77 -11.38
C LYS A 80 0.24 -2.35 -11.08
N GLU A 81 0.34 -3.66 -10.95
CA GLU A 81 1.56 -4.38 -10.62
C GLU A 81 2.69 -4.06 -11.59
N GLU A 82 2.42 -4.06 -12.91
CA GLU A 82 3.44 -3.76 -13.92
C GLU A 82 4.02 -2.35 -13.77
N VAL A 83 3.19 -1.35 -13.41
CA VAL A 83 3.64 0.03 -13.20
C VAL A 83 4.59 0.12 -12.01
N VAL A 84 4.24 -0.58 -10.94
CA VAL A 84 5.09 -0.65 -9.74
C VAL A 84 6.39 -1.38 -10.04
N LEU A 85 6.36 -2.52 -10.74
CA LEU A 85 7.56 -3.30 -11.05
C LEU A 85 8.51 -2.57 -12.01
N ARG A 86 8.01 -1.71 -12.90
CA ARG A 86 8.86 -0.85 -13.74
C ARG A 86 9.65 0.17 -12.91
N THR A 87 9.07 0.65 -11.81
CA THR A 87 9.70 1.66 -10.93
C THR A 87 10.51 1.01 -9.81
N PHE A 88 10.02 -0.11 -9.28
CA PHE A 88 10.55 -0.88 -8.16
C PHE A 88 10.57 -2.38 -8.53
N PRO A 89 11.60 -2.84 -9.27
CA PRO A 89 11.66 -4.23 -9.76
C PRO A 89 11.58 -5.28 -8.66
N ASP A 90 12.18 -5.01 -7.50
CA ASP A 90 12.22 -5.92 -6.36
C ASP A 90 11.00 -5.79 -5.42
N CYS A 91 10.03 -4.91 -5.71
CA CYS A 91 8.93 -4.61 -4.80
C CYS A 91 8.13 -5.85 -4.39
N LYS A 92 7.83 -6.74 -5.34
CA LYS A 92 7.12 -8.00 -5.06
C LYS A 92 7.91 -8.87 -4.09
N LYS A 93 9.20 -9.03 -4.36
CA LYS A 93 10.11 -9.88 -3.58
C LYS A 93 10.23 -9.36 -2.14
N ILE A 94 10.48 -8.06 -1.97
CA ILE A 94 10.57 -7.39 -0.66
C ILE A 94 9.24 -7.48 0.10
N ALA A 95 8.10 -7.27 -0.58
CA ALA A 95 6.78 -7.38 0.01
C ALA A 95 6.50 -8.80 0.55
N GLU A 96 6.82 -9.84 -0.24
CA GLU A 96 6.65 -11.23 0.16
C GLU A 96 7.54 -11.62 1.35
N TYR A 97 8.77 -11.12 1.40
CA TYR A 97 9.67 -11.33 2.54
C TYR A 97 9.17 -10.66 3.81
N THR A 98 8.68 -9.42 3.69
CA THR A 98 8.18 -8.65 4.83
C THR A 98 7.02 -9.35 5.52
N VAL A 99 6.10 -9.95 4.76
CA VAL A 99 4.97 -10.71 5.31
C VAL A 99 5.42 -12.03 5.96
N ARG A 100 6.44 -12.68 5.39
CA ARG A 100 6.93 -13.98 5.86
C ARG A 100 7.90 -13.87 7.04
N GLY A 101 8.32 -12.67 7.43
CA GLY A 101 9.32 -12.45 8.49
C GLY A 101 10.71 -13.00 8.14
N LYS A 102 10.98 -13.27 6.86
CA LYS A 102 12.26 -13.82 6.40
C LYS A 102 13.07 -12.69 5.75
N TYR A 103 13.92 -12.03 6.52
CA TYR A 103 14.91 -11.11 5.94
C TYR A 103 15.98 -11.93 5.20
N PRO A 104 16.39 -11.54 3.97
CA PRO A 104 17.59 -12.08 3.38
C PRO A 104 18.78 -11.61 4.23
N ASN A 105 19.51 -12.59 4.76
CA ASN A 105 20.80 -12.42 5.42
C ASN A 105 21.87 -12.15 4.37
#